data_AF-A0A501QFU8-F1
#
_entry.id   AF-A0A501QFU8-F1
#
_cell.length_a   1.000
_cell.length_b   1.000
_cell.length_c   1.000
_cell.angle_alpha   90.00
_cell.angle_beta   90.00
_cell.angle_gamma   90.00
#
_symmetry.space_group_name_H-M   'P 1'
#
loop_
_entity.id
_entity.type
_entity.pdbx_description
1 polymer ?
#
loop_
_entity_poly.entity_id
_entity_poly.type
_entity_poly.pdbx_seq_one_letter_code
_entity_poly.pdbx_strand_id
1 'polypeptide(L)'
;MKKILLFILLFYTLAGVSQTLTKKYNSVNNRYEYFDSRGNMVGYQFYDNLDKSWKYYEVPQKQQSTYVQPINHNRVNQALATKQGRYDANVQKIQNAIEDIADKIMSLEINESAKERISERFDIILNNLNASKYNYSNSTTTNNVINWMYNEINKAIKQETE
;
A
#
# COMPACT_ATOMS: atom_id res chain seq x y z
N MET A 1 -45.07 13.98 55.18
CA MET A 1 -45.13 14.50 53.79
C MET A 1 -43.90 15.33 53.40
N LYS A 2 -43.38 16.24 54.25
CA LYS A 2 -42.19 17.07 53.93
C LYS A 2 -40.92 16.28 53.56
N LYS A 3 -40.67 15.12 54.19
CA LYS A 3 -39.49 14.27 53.89
C LYS A 3 -39.59 13.54 52.53
N ILE A 4 -40.81 13.22 52.07
CA ILE A 4 -41.05 12.58 50.77
C ILE A 4 -40.78 13.56 49.63
N LEU A 5 -41.15 14.84 49.83
CA LEU A 5 -40.90 15.90 48.86
C LEU A 5 -39.40 16.12 48.62
N LEU A 6 -38.57 15.96 49.66
CA LEU A 6 -37.11 16.04 49.57
C LEU A 6 -36.53 14.91 48.71
N PHE A 7 -37.03 13.67 48.88
CA PHE A 7 -36.59 12.52 48.07
C PHE A 7 -37.03 12.65 46.60
N ILE A 8 -38.23 13.18 46.34
CA ILE A 8 -38.68 13.46 44.97
C ILE A 8 -37.79 14.50 44.31
N LEU A 9 -37.43 15.58 45.01
CA LEU A 9 -36.51 16.61 44.50
C LEU A 9 -35.10 16.05 44.20
N LEU A 10 -34.60 15.13 45.04
CA LEU A 10 -33.30 14.49 44.85
C LEU A 10 -33.28 13.52 43.65
N PHE A 11 -34.39 12.84 43.38
CA PHE A 11 -34.53 11.98 42.20
C PHE A 11 -34.61 12.77 40.89
N TYR A 12 -35.20 13.98 40.91
CA TYR A 12 -35.22 14.86 39.74
C TYR A 12 -33.82 15.35 39.33
N THR A 13 -32.89 15.52 40.27
CA THR A 13 -31.53 15.99 39.96
C THR A 13 -30.63 14.93 39.31
N LEU A 14 -30.99 13.64 39.35
CA LEU A 14 -30.20 12.55 38.78
C LEU A 14 -30.58 12.21 37.32
N ALA A 15 -31.71 12.72 36.81
CA ALA A 15 -32.21 12.42 35.47
C ALA A 15 -31.63 13.31 34.35
N GLY A 16 -30.69 14.21 34.66
CA GLY A 16 -30.38 15.39 33.84
C GLY A 16 -29.10 15.37 32.97
N VAL A 17 -28.44 14.23 32.73
CA VAL A 17 -27.21 14.22 31.90
C VAL A 17 -27.22 13.08 30.89
N SER A 18 -27.85 13.31 29.75
CA SER A 18 -27.62 12.52 28.54
C SER A 18 -26.50 13.20 27.75
N GLN A 19 -25.32 12.56 27.66
CA GLN A 19 -24.26 13.03 26.77
C GLN A 19 -24.78 12.97 25.33
N THR A 20 -24.80 14.10 24.63
CA THR A 20 -25.32 14.21 23.27
C THR A 20 -24.29 13.88 22.19
N LEU A 21 -23.01 13.73 22.59
CA LEU A 21 -21.89 13.51 21.68
C LEU A 21 -21.11 12.24 22.03
N THR A 22 -20.85 11.41 21.04
CA THR A 22 -19.95 10.25 21.14
C THR A 22 -18.56 10.64 20.61
N LYS A 23 -17.51 10.43 21.41
CA LYS A 23 -16.11 10.64 21.02
C LYS A 23 -15.45 9.33 20.62
N LYS A 24 -14.84 9.26 19.43
CA LYS A 24 -14.11 8.08 18.93
C LYS A 24 -12.76 8.48 18.36
N TYR A 25 -11.71 7.71 18.64
CA TYR A 25 -10.41 7.92 18.01
C TYR A 25 -10.37 7.27 16.62
N ASN A 26 -9.88 8.00 15.62
CA ASN A 26 -9.66 7.53 14.26
C ASN A 26 -8.14 7.43 14.02
N SER A 27 -7.62 6.20 14.01
CA SER A 27 -6.20 5.92 13.81
C SER A 27 -5.71 6.22 12.39
N VAL A 28 -6.59 6.16 11.39
CA VAL A 28 -6.23 6.47 10.00
C VAL A 28 -5.91 7.96 9.83
N ASN A 29 -6.68 8.81 10.50
CA ASN A 29 -6.56 10.27 10.41
C ASN A 29 -5.86 10.90 11.63
N ASN A 30 -5.41 10.10 12.60
CA ASN A 30 -4.79 10.55 13.86
C ASN A 30 -5.56 11.67 14.58
N ARG A 31 -6.89 11.51 14.71
CA ARG A 31 -7.78 12.54 15.28
C ARG A 31 -8.91 11.93 16.11
N TYR A 32 -9.47 12.72 17.02
CA TYR A 32 -10.70 12.37 17.73
C TYR A 32 -11.91 12.93 17.01
N GLU A 33 -12.88 12.08 16.68
CA GLU A 33 -14.11 12.44 15.98
C GLU A 33 -15.28 12.47 16.96
N TYR A 34 -16.15 13.47 16.83
CA TYR A 34 -17.34 13.68 17.67
C TYR A 34 -18.59 13.49 16.83
N PHE A 35 -19.51 12.66 17.32
CA PHE A 35 -20.74 12.29 16.62
C PHE A 35 -21.98 12.66 17.44
N ASP A 36 -23.03 13.16 16.80
CA ASP A 36 -24.32 13.39 17.44
C ASP A 36 -25.07 12.08 17.78
N SER A 37 -26.21 12.20 18.46
CA SER A 37 -27.09 11.06 18.78
C SER A 37 -27.63 10.29 17.58
N ARG A 38 -27.54 10.85 16.37
CA ARG A 38 -27.95 10.22 15.10
C ARG A 38 -26.77 9.59 14.35
N GLY A 39 -25.56 9.68 14.90
CA GLY A 39 -24.33 9.16 14.30
C GLY A 39 -23.70 10.07 13.25
N ASN A 40 -24.14 11.32 13.10
CA ASN A 40 -23.50 12.28 12.20
C ASN A 40 -22.28 12.91 12.88
N MET A 41 -21.16 13.03 12.16
CA MET A 41 -19.98 13.72 12.68
C MET A 41 -20.26 15.22 12.76
N VAL A 42 -20.12 15.80 13.95
CA VAL A 42 -20.31 17.24 14.20
C VAL A 42 -18.99 17.99 14.28
N GLY A 43 -17.88 17.28 14.45
CA GLY A 43 -16.55 17.88 14.50
C GLY A 43 -15.45 16.87 14.79
N TYR A 44 -14.22 17.35 14.75
CA TYR A 44 -13.06 16.55 15.15
C TYR A 44 -11.98 17.42 15.79
N GLN A 45 -11.18 16.78 16.65
CA GLN A 45 -10.04 17.39 17.34
C GLN A 45 -8.74 16.71 16.88
N PHE A 46 -7.75 17.50 16.50
CA PHE A 46 -6.44 17.05 16.03
C PHE A 46 -5.32 17.88 16.67
N TYR A 47 -4.14 17.30 16.79
CA TYR A 47 -2.98 18.00 17.35
C TYR A 47 -2.26 18.75 16.23
N ASP A 48 -2.19 20.07 16.33
CA ASP A 48 -1.46 20.90 15.39
C ASP A 48 0.01 20.97 15.81
N ASN A 49 0.88 20.45 14.95
CA ASN A 49 2.30 20.39 15.20
C ASN A 49 3.00 21.76 15.05
N LEU A 50 2.40 22.73 14.36
CA LEU A 50 2.96 24.07 14.19
C LEU A 50 2.73 24.88 15.47
N ASP A 51 1.47 24.93 15.92
CA ASP A 51 1.06 25.71 17.09
C ASP A 51 1.16 24.93 18.41
N LYS A 52 1.67 23.70 18.36
CA LYS A 52 1.85 22.78 19.51
C LYS A 52 0.62 22.70 20.41
N SER A 53 -0.56 22.62 19.80
CA SER A 53 -1.84 22.69 20.51
C SER A 53 -2.91 21.85 19.85
N TRP A 54 -3.89 21.41 20.63
CA TRP A 54 -5.06 20.71 20.11
C TRP A 54 -6.03 21.71 19.49
N LYS A 55 -6.37 21.51 18.22
CA LYS A 55 -7.35 22.31 17.50
C LYS A 55 -8.64 21.52 17.28
N TYR A 56 -9.76 22.22 17.33
CA TYR A 56 -11.08 21.67 17.03
C TYR A 56 -11.60 22.27 15.72
N TYR A 57 -12.14 21.40 14.86
CA TYR A 57 -12.81 21.79 13.63
C TYR A 57 -14.27 21.34 13.70
N GLU A 58 -15.18 22.30 13.58
CA GLU A 58 -16.61 22.02 13.48
C GLU A 58 -16.95 21.64 12.04
N VAL A 59 -17.63 20.50 11.88
CA VAL A 59 -18.08 20.05 10.56
C VAL A 59 -19.42 20.74 10.28
N PRO A 60 -19.50 21.63 9.27
CA PRO A 60 -20.76 22.28 8.93
C PRO A 60 -21.79 21.22 8.54
N GLN A 61 -22.95 21.24 9.19
CA GLN A 61 -24.06 20.33 8.90
C GLN A 61 -24.65 20.67 7.52
N LYS A 62 -24.14 20.05 6.46
CA LYS A 62 -24.79 20.08 5.13
C LYS A 62 -26.02 19.16 5.15
N GLN A 63 -27.15 19.65 4.63
CA GLN A 63 -28.35 18.84 4.40
C GLN A 63 -28.02 17.65 3.48
N GLN A 64 -28.49 16.47 3.92
CA GLN A 64 -28.37 15.14 3.30
C GLN A 64 -26.94 14.65 3.03
N SER A 65 -26.47 13.76 3.93
CA SER A 65 -25.36 12.87 3.60
C SER A 65 -25.79 11.96 2.45
N THR A 66 -25.15 12.10 1.29
CA THR A 66 -25.24 11.09 0.25
C THR A 66 -24.65 9.81 0.83
N TYR A 67 -25.44 8.74 0.89
CA TYR A 67 -24.97 7.42 1.31
C TYR A 67 -23.75 7.03 0.45
N VAL A 68 -22.57 6.97 1.08
CA VAL A 68 -21.38 6.41 0.47
C VAL A 68 -21.44 4.90 0.68
N GLN A 69 -21.56 4.14 -0.41
CA GLN A 69 -21.55 2.68 -0.30
C GLN A 69 -20.25 2.22 0.37
N PRO A 70 -20.33 1.29 1.35
CA PRO A 70 -19.14 0.76 2.00
C PRO A 70 -18.25 0.05 0.98
N ILE A 71 -16.93 0.14 1.18
CA ILE A 71 -15.95 -0.54 0.33
C ILE A 71 -16.26 -2.04 0.33
N ASN A 72 -16.42 -2.61 -0.87
CA ASN A 72 -16.60 -4.04 -1.02
C ASN A 72 -15.25 -4.74 -0.84
N HIS A 73 -14.97 -5.18 0.38
CA HIS A 73 -13.74 -5.88 0.73
C HIS A 73 -13.49 -7.13 -0.13
N ASN A 74 -14.54 -7.83 -0.59
CA ASN A 74 -14.36 -8.98 -1.47
C ASN A 74 -13.77 -8.57 -2.82
N ARG A 75 -14.23 -7.45 -3.41
CA ARG A 75 -13.67 -6.93 -4.66
C ARG A 75 -12.23 -6.45 -4.49
N VAL A 76 -11.91 -5.81 -3.36
CA VAL A 76 -10.53 -5.41 -3.03
C VAL A 76 -9.63 -6.63 -2.91
N ASN A 77 -10.06 -7.66 -2.16
CA ASN A 77 -9.31 -8.90 -2.00
C ASN A 77 -9.08 -9.61 -3.34
N GLN A 78 -10.10 -9.68 -4.20
CA GLN A 78 -9.98 -10.24 -5.56
C GLN A 78 -8.98 -9.46 -6.44
N ALA A 79 -9.02 -8.12 -6.38
CA ALA A 79 -8.09 -7.28 -7.13
C ALA A 79 -6.65 -7.46 -6.63
N LEU A 80 -6.44 -7.53 -5.30
CA LEU A 80 -5.13 -7.78 -4.70
C LEU A 80 -4.59 -9.17 -5.08
N ALA A 81 -5.42 -10.22 -4.96
CA ALA A 81 -5.05 -11.58 -5.36
C ALA A 81 -4.68 -11.65 -6.85
N THR A 82 -5.44 -10.99 -7.71
CA THR A 82 -5.14 -10.92 -9.14
C THR A 82 -3.81 -10.22 -9.40
N LYS A 83 -3.54 -9.11 -8.70
CA LYS A 83 -2.28 -8.37 -8.85
C LYS A 83 -1.09 -9.19 -8.35
N GLN A 84 -1.24 -9.91 -7.24
CA GLN A 84 -0.21 -10.79 -6.69
C GLN A 84 0.09 -11.94 -7.67
N GLY A 85 -0.93 -12.63 -8.17
CA GLY A 85 -0.72 -13.73 -9.13
C GLY A 85 -0.02 -13.28 -10.42
N ARG A 86 -0.28 -12.04 -10.89
CA ARG A 86 0.48 -11.46 -12.02
C ARG A 86 1.93 -11.21 -11.66
N TYR A 87 2.18 -10.67 -10.48
CA TYR A 87 3.54 -10.44 -10.00
C TYR A 87 4.31 -11.76 -9.93
N ASP A 88 3.76 -12.78 -9.28
CA ASP A 88 4.39 -14.09 -9.11
C ASP A 88 4.70 -14.75 -10.46
N ALA A 89 3.72 -14.78 -11.38
CA ALA A 89 3.90 -15.34 -12.71
C ALA A 89 4.97 -14.60 -13.54
N ASN A 90 5.09 -13.28 -13.37
CA ASN A 90 6.08 -12.49 -14.09
C ASN A 90 7.47 -12.59 -13.48
N VAL A 91 7.59 -12.71 -12.16
CA VAL A 91 8.86 -13.04 -11.49
C VAL A 91 9.39 -14.38 -11.98
N GLN A 92 8.52 -15.39 -12.12
CA GLN A 92 8.91 -16.68 -12.69
C GLN A 92 9.46 -16.55 -14.12
N LYS A 93 8.86 -15.71 -14.96
CA LYS A 93 9.39 -15.46 -16.32
C LYS A 93 10.78 -14.85 -16.31
N ILE A 94 11.05 -13.95 -15.37
CA ILE A 94 12.37 -13.35 -15.20
C ILE A 94 13.38 -14.41 -14.76
N GLN A 95 13.02 -15.25 -13.79
CA GLN A 95 13.87 -16.36 -13.33
C GLN A 95 14.21 -17.30 -14.49
N ASN A 96 13.21 -17.73 -15.27
CA ASN A 96 13.42 -18.57 -16.44
C ASN A 96 14.35 -17.92 -17.48
N ALA A 97 14.23 -16.60 -17.70
CA ALA A 97 15.12 -15.88 -18.62
C ALA A 97 16.56 -15.78 -18.08
N ILE A 98 16.73 -15.64 -16.77
CA ILE A 98 18.05 -15.65 -16.12
C ILE A 98 18.71 -17.03 -16.29
N GLU A 99 17.97 -18.11 -16.05
CA GLU A 99 18.43 -19.48 -16.24
C GLU A 99 18.81 -19.74 -17.71
N ASP A 100 17.94 -19.38 -18.65
CA ASP A 100 18.21 -19.52 -20.09
C ASP A 100 19.46 -18.76 -20.54
N ILE A 101 19.66 -17.53 -20.05
CA ILE A 101 20.87 -16.76 -20.35
C ILE A 101 22.11 -17.44 -19.75
N ALA A 102 22.04 -17.92 -18.51
CA ALA A 102 23.16 -18.62 -17.86
C ALA A 102 23.54 -19.89 -18.64
N ASP A 103 22.56 -20.70 -19.00
CA ASP A 103 22.75 -21.91 -19.81
C ASP A 103 23.36 -21.59 -21.17
N LYS A 104 22.86 -20.54 -21.83
CA LYS A 104 23.41 -20.06 -23.09
C LYS A 104 24.89 -19.71 -22.95
N ILE A 105 25.28 -18.93 -21.93
CA ILE A 105 26.68 -18.56 -21.69
C ILE A 105 27.56 -19.81 -21.49
N MET A 106 27.10 -20.77 -20.67
CA MET A 106 27.84 -22.00 -20.40
C MET A 106 28.06 -22.84 -21.67
N SER A 107 27.06 -22.90 -22.54
CA SER A 107 27.07 -23.66 -23.80
C SER A 107 27.93 -23.05 -24.92
N LEU A 108 28.44 -21.82 -24.76
CA LEU A 108 29.26 -21.18 -25.79
C LEU A 108 30.59 -21.94 -25.99
N GLU A 109 30.87 -22.29 -27.26
CA GLU A 109 32.12 -22.90 -27.71
C GLU A 109 33.20 -21.83 -27.96
N ILE A 110 33.59 -21.13 -26.89
CA ILE A 110 34.60 -20.06 -26.90
C ILE A 110 35.69 -20.34 -25.85
N ASN A 111 36.78 -19.57 -25.90
CA ASN A 111 37.83 -19.71 -24.89
C ASN A 111 37.32 -19.29 -23.48
N GLU A 112 37.90 -19.90 -22.44
CA GLU A 112 37.45 -19.71 -21.06
C GLU A 112 37.57 -18.25 -20.58
N SER A 113 38.61 -17.52 -20.98
CA SER A 113 38.76 -16.12 -20.59
C SER A 113 37.67 -15.21 -21.17
N ALA A 114 37.19 -15.50 -22.38
CA ALA A 114 36.05 -14.80 -22.99
C ALA A 114 34.75 -15.14 -22.25
N LYS A 115 34.55 -16.41 -21.90
CA LYS A 115 33.38 -16.88 -21.13
C LYS A 115 33.32 -16.23 -19.74
N GLU A 116 34.46 -16.08 -19.08
CA GLU A 116 34.58 -15.38 -17.79
C GLU A 116 34.15 -13.92 -17.92
N ARG A 117 34.64 -13.18 -18.93
CA ARG A 117 34.24 -11.79 -19.16
C ARG A 117 32.74 -11.62 -19.44
N ILE A 118 32.15 -12.53 -20.21
CA ILE A 118 30.69 -12.55 -20.46
C ILE A 118 29.92 -12.80 -19.16
N SER A 119 30.40 -13.73 -18.33
CA SER A 119 29.77 -14.06 -17.04
C SER A 119 29.82 -12.87 -16.08
N GLU A 120 30.96 -12.17 -15.98
CA GLU A 120 31.06 -10.93 -15.20
C GLU A 120 30.07 -9.85 -15.67
N ARG A 121 29.81 -9.78 -16.99
CA ARG A 121 28.85 -8.81 -17.56
C ARG A 121 27.43 -9.21 -17.19
N PHE A 122 27.14 -10.51 -17.18
CA PHE A 122 25.87 -11.02 -16.70
C PHE A 122 25.64 -10.72 -15.21
N ASP A 123 26.65 -10.88 -14.36
CA ASP A 123 26.56 -10.52 -12.94
C ASP A 123 26.23 -9.03 -12.74
N ILE A 124 26.82 -8.14 -13.54
CA ILE A 124 26.50 -6.71 -13.52
C ILE A 124 25.03 -6.46 -13.91
N ILE A 125 24.52 -7.17 -14.93
CA ILE A 125 23.11 -7.10 -15.33
C ILE A 125 22.20 -7.52 -14.17
N LEU A 126 22.51 -8.63 -13.48
CA LEU A 126 21.74 -9.13 -12.34
C LEU A 126 21.77 -8.16 -11.15
N ASN A 127 22.92 -7.54 -10.88
CA ASN A 127 23.04 -6.52 -9.84
C ASN A 127 22.19 -5.29 -10.14
N ASN A 128 22.18 -4.83 -11.40
CA ASN A 128 21.32 -3.71 -11.84
C ASN A 128 19.83 -4.06 -11.74
N LEU A 129 19.46 -5.30 -12.09
CA LEU A 129 18.10 -5.80 -11.95
C LEU A 129 17.65 -5.77 -10.48
N ASN A 130 18.48 -6.27 -9.56
CA ASN A 130 18.20 -6.33 -8.12
C ASN A 130 18.10 -4.95 -7.48
N ALA A 131 18.89 -3.98 -7.95
CA ALA A 131 18.81 -2.59 -7.48
C ALA A 131 17.57 -1.85 -7.98
N SER A 132 16.93 -2.34 -9.05
CA SER A 132 15.83 -1.66 -9.73
C SER A 132 14.47 -1.95 -9.10
N LYS A 133 13.62 -0.92 -8.99
CA LYS A 133 12.26 -1.02 -8.42
C LYS A 133 11.20 -1.22 -9.52
N TYR A 134 11.36 -2.24 -10.34
CA TYR A 134 10.41 -2.52 -11.42
C TYR A 134 9.05 -3.00 -10.88
N ASN A 135 7.97 -2.62 -11.59
CA ASN A 135 6.63 -3.12 -11.30
C ASN A 135 6.37 -4.44 -12.04
N TYR A 136 6.74 -5.57 -11.44
CA TYR A 136 6.51 -6.89 -12.05
C TYR A 136 5.05 -7.35 -12.04
N SER A 137 4.12 -6.59 -11.45
CA SER A 137 2.69 -6.85 -11.70
C SER A 137 2.23 -6.40 -13.09
N ASN A 138 3.09 -5.69 -13.84
CA ASN A 138 2.88 -5.26 -15.22
C ASN A 138 3.67 -6.14 -16.21
N SER A 139 2.96 -6.79 -17.13
CA SER A 139 3.58 -7.69 -18.10
C SER A 139 4.45 -6.96 -19.13
N THR A 140 4.08 -5.75 -19.55
CA THR A 140 4.91 -4.93 -20.47
C THR A 140 6.24 -4.56 -19.81
N THR A 141 6.22 -4.12 -18.56
CA THR A 141 7.44 -3.84 -17.80
C THR A 141 8.32 -5.09 -17.68
N THR A 142 7.72 -6.23 -17.36
CA THR A 142 8.42 -7.52 -17.25
C THR A 142 9.09 -7.91 -18.58
N ASN A 143 8.34 -7.85 -19.68
CA ASN A 143 8.87 -8.19 -21.01
C ASN A 143 9.99 -7.23 -21.43
N ASN A 144 9.87 -5.94 -21.12
CA ASN A 144 10.93 -4.97 -21.42
C ASN A 144 12.22 -5.26 -20.65
N VAL A 145 12.12 -5.67 -19.38
CA VAL A 145 13.26 -6.09 -18.56
C VAL A 145 13.92 -7.33 -19.15
N ILE A 146 13.14 -8.36 -19.50
CA ILE A 146 13.66 -9.58 -20.14
C ILE A 146 14.38 -9.25 -21.45
N ASN A 147 13.75 -8.47 -22.33
CA ASN A 147 14.35 -8.07 -23.60
C ASN A 147 15.64 -7.27 -23.39
N TRP A 148 15.67 -6.39 -22.40
CA TRP A 148 16.87 -5.65 -22.04
C TRP A 148 18.00 -6.58 -21.60
N MET A 149 17.75 -7.56 -20.72
CA MET A 149 18.77 -8.54 -20.30
C MET A 149 19.36 -9.29 -21.49
N TYR A 150 18.51 -9.82 -22.38
CA TYR A 150 18.96 -10.50 -23.58
C TYR A 150 19.77 -9.59 -24.51
N ASN A 151 19.35 -8.35 -24.69
CA ASN A 151 20.07 -7.41 -25.56
C ASN A 151 21.45 -7.08 -25.00
N GLU A 152 21.58 -6.83 -23.70
CA GLU A 152 22.86 -6.53 -23.07
C GLU A 152 23.81 -7.74 -23.11
N ILE A 153 23.33 -8.95 -22.82
CA ILE A 153 24.22 -10.12 -22.87
C ILE A 153 24.60 -10.49 -24.31
N ASN A 154 23.69 -10.35 -25.28
CA ASN A 154 24.03 -10.60 -26.68
C ASN A 154 25.07 -9.61 -27.21
N LYS A 155 25.08 -8.35 -26.74
CA LYS A 155 26.16 -7.40 -27.04
C LYS A 155 27.50 -7.87 -26.48
N ALA A 156 27.52 -8.33 -25.22
CA ALA A 156 28.73 -8.84 -24.59
C ALA A 156 29.26 -10.09 -25.30
N ILE A 157 28.39 -11.04 -25.66
CA ILE A 157 28.76 -12.22 -26.46
C ILE A 157 29.39 -11.78 -27.77
N LYS A 158 28.73 -10.88 -28.51
CA LYS A 158 29.21 -10.40 -29.80
C LYS A 158 30.62 -9.79 -29.72
N GLN A 159 30.90 -8.99 -28.69
CA GLN A 159 32.20 -8.36 -28.46
C GLN A 159 33.34 -9.34 -28.23
N GLU A 160 33.03 -10.54 -27.75
CA GLU A 160 34.01 -11.56 -27.39
C GLU A 160 34.17 -12.64 -28.49
N THR A 161 33.23 -12.69 -29.43
CA THR A 161 33.23 -13.65 -30.55
C THR A 161 33.63 -13.07 -31.90
N GLU A 162 33.53 -11.75 -32.07
CA GLU A 162 33.93 -11.01 -33.27
C GLU A 162 35.25 -10.24 -33.04
#